data_AF-A0A6J4FIB2-F1
#
_entry.id   AF-A0A6J4FIB2-F1
#
_cell.length_a   1.000
_cell.length_b   1.000
_cell.length_c   1.000
_cell.angle_alpha   90.00
_cell.angle_beta   90.00
_cell.angle_gamma   90.00
#
_symmetry.space_group_name_H-M   'P 1'
#
loop_
_entity.id
_entity.type
_entity.pdbx_description
1 polymer ?
#
loop_
_entity_poly.entity_id
_entity_poly.type
_entity_poly.pdbx_seq_one_letter_code
_entity_poly.pdbx_strand_id
1 'polypeptide(L)'
;MPYTTLPAAVLAVVLAAATTEQTTTPPDTAPPPTGRPMAETPDRQASYEREFYERQMQGRLAEWRTRIDGLAARAEGGEAAASLDRAWQTAKQNWEKLKQTVGPNYQTARTHTEAALDALRREWEQTARSETEDSR
;
A
#
# COMPACT_ATOMS: atom_id res chain seq x y z
N MET A 1 22.42 -43.65 -27.49
CA MET A 1 23.17 -44.03 -26.28
C MET A 1 22.23 -43.90 -25.08
N PRO A 2 22.11 -44.95 -24.25
CA PRO A 2 21.13 -45.06 -23.18
C PRO A 2 21.64 -44.42 -21.89
N TYR A 3 20.80 -43.68 -21.18
CA TYR A 3 21.03 -43.45 -19.76
C TYR A 3 20.01 -44.21 -18.93
N THR A 4 20.61 -45.18 -18.26
CA THR A 4 20.19 -46.15 -17.25
C THR A 4 19.21 -45.65 -16.20
N THR A 5 18.37 -46.60 -15.81
CA THR A 5 17.29 -46.56 -14.83
C THR A 5 17.77 -47.18 -13.48
N LEU A 6 17.26 -46.63 -12.36
CA LEU A 6 17.13 -47.18 -10.96
C LEU A 6 18.37 -47.17 -10.03
N PRO A 7 18.22 -47.27 -8.67
CA PRO A 7 17.01 -47.54 -7.85
C PRO A 7 16.76 -46.62 -6.62
N ALA A 8 15.62 -46.87 -5.97
CA ALA A 8 15.23 -46.42 -4.63
C ALA A 8 16.06 -47.06 -3.50
N ALA A 9 16.28 -46.31 -2.40
CA ALA A 9 16.52 -46.80 -1.03
C ALA A 9 16.43 -45.58 -0.08
N VAL A 10 15.37 -45.37 0.69
CA VAL A 10 15.02 -46.03 1.96
C VAL A 10 16.07 -45.80 3.07
N LEU A 11 15.70 -44.86 3.96
CA LEU A 11 15.76 -44.93 5.43
C LEU A 11 17.10 -45.26 6.13
N ALA A 12 17.56 -44.35 6.99
CA ALA A 12 18.10 -44.71 8.30
C ALA A 12 18.01 -43.53 9.28
N VAL A 13 17.03 -43.63 10.18
CA VAL A 13 16.92 -42.93 11.45
C VAL A 13 18.11 -43.30 12.33
N VAL A 14 18.76 -42.32 12.95
CA VAL A 14 19.58 -42.58 14.15
C VAL A 14 18.97 -41.80 15.30
N LEU A 15 18.18 -42.56 16.06
CA LEU A 15 17.75 -42.28 17.43
C LEU A 15 19.01 -42.22 18.31
N ALA A 16 19.22 -41.10 19.00
CA ALA A 16 20.03 -41.08 20.22
C ALA A 16 19.07 -40.96 21.39
N ALA A 17 18.82 -42.09 22.05
CA ALA A 17 18.08 -42.17 23.29
C ALA A 17 18.92 -41.59 24.43
N ALA A 18 18.33 -40.69 25.21
CA ALA A 18 18.73 -40.46 26.59
C ALA A 18 17.48 -40.62 27.47
N THR A 19 17.68 -41.38 28.53
CA THR A 19 16.72 -42.19 29.27
C THR A 19 16.05 -41.39 30.39
N THR A 20 14.77 -41.74 30.67
CA THR A 20 13.96 -41.51 31.89
C THR A 20 13.68 -40.04 32.25
N GLU A 21 12.47 -39.63 32.64
CA GLU A 21 11.64 -40.15 33.73
C GLU A 21 10.14 -39.91 33.46
N GLN A 22 9.30 -40.91 33.78
CA GLN A 22 7.87 -40.68 33.98
C GLN A 22 7.67 -40.04 35.36
N THR A 23 7.08 -38.86 35.40
CA THR A 23 6.31 -38.38 36.56
C THR A 23 5.00 -37.81 36.04
N THR A 24 3.90 -38.45 36.44
CA THR A 24 2.52 -37.99 36.24
C THR A 24 2.25 -36.83 37.20
N THR A 25 1.83 -35.67 36.67
CA THR A 25 1.25 -34.55 37.45
C THR A 25 0.08 -33.94 36.65
N PRO A 26 -1.12 -33.70 37.25
CA PRO A 26 -2.24 -32.96 36.64
C PRO A 26 -2.01 -31.41 36.73
N PRO A 27 -2.86 -30.58 36.10
CA PRO A 27 -2.44 -29.44 35.28
C PRO A 27 -1.95 -28.26 36.11
N ASP A 28 -0.70 -27.87 35.89
CA ASP A 28 -0.22 -26.53 36.24
C ASP A 28 -0.53 -25.60 35.05
N THR A 29 -1.03 -24.42 35.36
CA THR A 29 -1.49 -23.43 34.37
C THR A 29 -0.29 -22.91 33.60
N ALA A 30 0.07 -23.58 32.51
CA ALA A 30 1.06 -23.07 31.57
C ALA A 30 0.54 -21.71 31.06
N PRO A 31 1.27 -20.60 31.25
CA PRO A 31 0.94 -19.35 30.60
C PRO A 31 0.89 -19.60 29.08
N PRO A 32 -0.03 -18.98 28.33
CA PRO A 32 -0.06 -19.12 26.88
C PRO A 32 1.35 -18.82 26.37
N PRO A 33 1.88 -19.61 25.42
CA PRO A 33 3.22 -19.41 24.91
C PRO A 33 3.31 -17.95 24.47
N THR A 34 4.16 -17.17 25.15
CA THR A 34 4.50 -15.80 24.79
C THR A 34 4.74 -15.80 23.29
N GLY A 35 3.78 -15.22 22.57
CA GLY A 35 3.63 -15.43 21.15
C GLY A 35 4.95 -15.15 20.46
N ARG A 36 5.49 -16.17 19.76
CA ARG A 36 6.43 -15.91 18.67
C ARG A 36 5.82 -14.77 17.85
N PRO A 37 6.60 -13.75 17.41
CA PRO A 37 6.05 -12.74 16.53
C PRO A 37 5.39 -13.49 15.38
N MET A 38 4.07 -13.38 15.27
CA MET A 38 3.32 -13.99 14.18
C MET A 38 4.05 -13.60 12.91
N ALA A 39 4.65 -14.57 12.21
CA ALA A 39 5.28 -14.32 10.93
C ALA A 39 4.26 -13.57 10.08
N GLU A 40 4.60 -12.34 9.69
CA GLU A 40 3.71 -11.48 8.92
C GLU A 40 3.35 -12.23 7.65
N THR A 41 2.08 -12.62 7.52
CA THR A 41 1.62 -13.34 6.33
C THR A 41 1.55 -12.35 5.17
N PRO A 42 1.83 -12.76 3.92
CA PRO A 42 1.78 -11.87 2.75
C PRO A 42 0.46 -11.10 2.62
N ASP A 43 -0.65 -11.73 3.03
CA ASP A 43 -1.99 -11.13 3.05
C ASP A 43 -2.13 -9.98 4.07
N ARG A 44 -1.49 -10.13 5.24
CA ARG A 44 -1.44 -9.09 6.28
C ARG A 44 -0.56 -7.91 5.85
N GLN A 45 0.56 -8.21 5.20
CA GLN A 45 1.46 -7.18 4.66
C GLN A 45 0.77 -6.37 3.56
N ALA A 46 0.10 -7.03 2.60
CA ALA A 46 -0.67 -6.37 1.55
C ALA A 46 -1.82 -5.51 2.12
N SER A 47 -2.44 -5.95 3.22
CA SER A 47 -3.47 -5.17 3.93
C SER A 47 -2.88 -3.89 4.55
N TYR A 48 -1.73 -4.00 5.21
CA TYR A 48 -1.05 -2.85 5.81
C TYR A 48 -0.55 -1.85 4.76
N GLU A 49 0.05 -2.32 3.68
CA GLU A 49 0.50 -1.47 2.57
C GLU A 49 -0.67 -0.72 1.93
N ARG A 50 -1.80 -1.39 1.79
CA ARG A 50 -3.05 -0.76 1.36
C ARG A 50 -3.47 0.33 2.33
N GLU A 51 -3.71 0.01 3.60
CA GLU A 51 -4.16 0.99 4.61
C GLU A 51 -3.22 2.20 4.74
N PHE A 52 -1.91 1.97 4.63
CA PHE A 52 -0.91 3.03 4.64
C PHE A 52 -1.05 3.94 3.40
N TYR A 53 -1.14 3.34 2.22
CA TYR A 53 -1.37 4.08 0.98
C TYR A 53 -2.68 4.87 1.02
N GLU A 54 -3.74 4.27 1.53
CA GLU A 54 -5.05 4.89 1.65
C GLU A 54 -5.02 6.15 2.54
N ARG A 55 -4.37 6.06 3.71
CA ARG A 55 -4.16 7.23 4.59
C ARG A 55 -3.29 8.31 3.94
N GLN A 56 -2.21 7.90 3.28
CA GLN A 56 -1.32 8.83 2.60
C GLN A 56 -2.07 9.59 1.49
N MET A 57 -2.86 8.88 0.69
CA MET A 57 -3.62 9.49 -0.41
C MET A 57 -4.68 10.46 0.07
N GLN A 58 -5.40 10.11 1.15
CA GLN A 58 -6.36 11.01 1.76
C GLN A 58 -5.70 12.32 2.20
N GLY A 59 -4.53 12.24 2.84
CA GLY A 59 -3.73 13.41 3.22
C GLY A 59 -3.33 14.27 2.02
N ARG A 60 -2.82 13.64 0.95
CA ARG A 60 -2.42 14.34 -0.28
C ARG A 60 -3.59 15.05 -0.96
N LEU A 61 -4.76 14.42 -1.05
CA LEU A 61 -5.94 15.03 -1.66
C LEU A 61 -6.46 16.23 -0.85
N ALA A 62 -6.42 16.15 0.49
CA ALA A 62 -6.79 17.27 1.36
C ALA A 62 -5.81 18.44 1.25
N GLU A 63 -4.51 18.14 1.19
CA GLU A 63 -3.47 19.16 0.98
C GLU A 63 -3.65 19.84 -0.38
N TRP A 64 -3.86 19.07 -1.45
CA TRP A 64 -4.13 19.60 -2.78
C TRP A 64 -5.36 20.49 -2.81
N ARG A 65 -6.44 20.09 -2.15
CA ARG A 65 -7.65 20.91 -2.08
C ARG A 65 -7.36 22.28 -1.45
N THR A 66 -6.62 22.29 -0.34
CA THR A 66 -6.24 23.52 0.35
C THR A 66 -5.39 24.44 -0.54
N ARG A 67 -4.45 23.87 -1.31
CA ARG A 67 -3.63 24.64 -2.26
C ARG A 67 -4.49 25.29 -3.35
N ILE A 68 -5.42 24.54 -3.93
CA ILE A 68 -6.32 25.03 -4.98
C ILE A 68 -7.25 26.11 -4.43
N ASP A 69 -7.84 25.93 -3.24
CA ASP A 69 -8.65 26.95 -2.58
C ASP A 69 -7.84 28.24 -2.33
N GLY A 70 -6.58 28.09 -1.89
CA GLY A 70 -5.67 29.22 -1.68
C GLY A 70 -5.32 29.96 -2.97
N LEU A 71 -5.21 29.27 -4.10
CA LEU A 71 -4.99 29.89 -5.41
C LEU A 71 -6.26 30.56 -5.92
N ALA A 72 -7.41 29.91 -5.82
CA ALA A 72 -8.71 30.48 -6.19
C ALA A 72 -9.01 31.78 -5.43
N ALA A 73 -8.65 31.83 -4.14
CA ALA A 73 -8.82 33.02 -3.31
C ALA A 73 -7.86 34.18 -3.67
N ARG A 74 -6.69 33.89 -4.25
CA ARG A 74 -5.69 34.90 -4.64
C ARG A 74 -5.86 35.38 -6.08
N ALA A 75 -6.23 34.47 -6.98
CA ALA A 75 -6.25 34.70 -8.42
C ALA A 75 -7.62 35.16 -8.97
N GLU A 76 -8.46 35.79 -8.14
CA GLU A 76 -9.85 36.21 -8.49
C GLU A 76 -10.62 35.16 -9.33
N GLY A 77 -10.53 33.88 -8.98
CA GLY A 77 -11.32 32.82 -9.63
C GLY A 77 -11.05 32.60 -11.13
N GLY A 78 -9.80 32.80 -11.60
CA GLY A 78 -9.43 32.59 -13.00
C GLY A 78 -9.54 31.13 -13.51
N GLU A 79 -9.50 30.99 -14.84
CA GLU A 79 -9.60 29.71 -15.58
C GLU A 79 -8.60 28.64 -15.10
N ALA A 80 -7.43 29.06 -14.60
CA ALA A 80 -6.42 28.18 -14.03
C ALA A 80 -6.90 27.46 -12.76
N ALA A 81 -7.57 28.17 -11.84
CA ALA A 81 -8.15 27.55 -10.65
C ALA A 81 -9.24 26.52 -11.02
N ALA A 82 -10.03 26.81 -12.05
CA ALA A 82 -11.06 25.90 -12.56
C ALA A 82 -10.47 24.67 -13.28
N SER A 83 -9.31 24.78 -13.95
CA SER A 83 -8.59 23.62 -14.50
C SER A 83 -8.06 22.73 -13.37
N LEU A 84 -7.41 23.33 -12.37
CA LEU A 84 -6.87 22.61 -11.22
C LEU A 84 -7.95 21.92 -10.40
N ASP A 85 -9.12 22.55 -10.22
CA ASP A 85 -10.27 21.91 -9.57
C ASP A 85 -10.72 20.66 -10.35
N ARG A 86 -10.84 20.74 -11.68
CA ARG A 86 -11.19 19.59 -12.53
C ARG A 86 -10.16 18.46 -12.46
N ALA A 87 -8.87 18.79 -12.47
CA ALA A 87 -7.80 17.82 -12.30
C ALA A 87 -7.86 17.15 -10.90
N TRP A 88 -8.14 17.93 -9.86
CA TRP A 88 -8.32 17.40 -8.50
C TRP A 88 -9.53 16.49 -8.37
N GLN A 89 -10.67 16.87 -8.95
CA GLN A 89 -11.86 16.02 -9.00
C GLN A 89 -11.58 14.69 -9.69
N THR A 90 -10.78 14.70 -10.76
CA THR A 90 -10.36 13.48 -11.47
C THR A 90 -9.49 12.59 -10.58
N ALA A 91 -8.52 13.16 -9.87
CA ALA A 91 -7.70 12.41 -8.91
C ALA A 91 -8.56 11.82 -7.77
N LYS A 92 -9.52 12.58 -7.25
CA LYS A 92 -10.46 12.12 -6.23
C LYS A 92 -11.36 10.99 -6.73
N GLN A 93 -11.88 11.06 -7.95
CA GLN A 93 -12.70 9.99 -8.54
C GLN A 93 -11.89 8.69 -8.72
N ASN A 94 -10.65 8.79 -9.21
CA ASN A 94 -9.76 7.63 -9.31
C ASN A 94 -9.46 7.02 -7.94
N TRP A 95 -9.25 7.85 -6.92
CA TRP A 95 -9.08 7.43 -5.54
C TRP A 95 -10.30 6.70 -4.98
N GLU A 96 -11.52 7.22 -5.17
CA GLU A 96 -12.74 6.53 -4.74
C GLU A 96 -12.94 5.20 -5.47
N LYS A 97 -12.58 5.14 -6.76
CA LYS A 97 -12.59 3.87 -7.52
C LYS A 97 -11.57 2.88 -6.97
N LEU A 98 -10.38 3.33 -6.58
CA LEU A 98 -9.36 2.49 -5.97
C LEU A 98 -9.83 1.88 -4.64
N LYS A 99 -10.46 2.68 -3.77
CA LYS A 99 -11.02 2.17 -2.49
C LYS A 99 -12.01 1.02 -2.69
N GLN A 100 -12.80 1.10 -3.76
CA GLN A 100 -13.78 0.08 -4.12
C GLN A 100 -13.15 -1.12 -4.87
N THR A 101 -11.92 -0.98 -5.35
CA THR A 101 -11.23 -2.03 -6.10
C THR A 101 -10.60 -3.03 -5.14
N VAL A 102 -10.81 -4.31 -5.39
CA VAL A 102 -10.24 -5.43 -4.63
C VAL A 102 -9.54 -6.42 -5.56
N GLY A 103 -8.60 -7.18 -5.01
CA GLY A 103 -7.91 -8.24 -5.72
C GLY A 103 -6.94 -7.71 -6.80
N PRO A 104 -6.77 -8.43 -7.92
CA PRO A 104 -5.66 -8.21 -8.86
C PRO A 104 -5.70 -6.84 -9.56
N ASN A 105 -6.87 -6.19 -9.60
CA ASN A 105 -7.04 -4.90 -10.25
C ASN A 105 -6.61 -3.71 -9.36
N TYR A 106 -6.35 -3.94 -8.07
CA TYR A 106 -5.98 -2.88 -7.13
C TYR A 106 -4.72 -2.13 -7.58
N GLN A 107 -3.69 -2.87 -8.03
CA GLN A 107 -2.43 -2.26 -8.46
C GLN A 107 -2.63 -1.36 -9.69
N THR A 108 -3.46 -1.79 -10.64
CA THR A 108 -3.82 -0.98 -11.82
C THR A 108 -4.55 0.29 -11.40
N ALA A 109 -5.57 0.17 -10.55
CA ALA A 109 -6.31 1.33 -10.03
C ALA A 109 -5.40 2.30 -9.23
N ARG A 110 -4.40 1.77 -8.53
CA ARG A 110 -3.39 2.56 -7.82
C ARG A 110 -2.56 3.38 -8.81
N THR A 111 -2.03 2.75 -9.86
CA THR A 111 -1.29 3.45 -10.92
C THR A 111 -2.11 4.57 -11.57
N HIS A 112 -3.40 4.33 -11.84
CA HIS A 112 -4.28 5.37 -12.39
C HIS A 112 -4.47 6.55 -11.42
N THR A 113 -4.60 6.27 -10.12
CA THR A 113 -4.72 7.31 -9.08
C THR A 113 -3.44 8.14 -8.99
N GLU A 114 -2.27 7.49 -8.99
CA GLU A 114 -0.97 8.17 -8.96
C GLU A 114 -0.75 9.03 -10.21
N ALA A 115 -1.11 8.53 -11.40
CA ALA A 115 -1.02 9.27 -12.65
C ALA A 115 -1.90 10.53 -12.65
N ALA A 116 -3.12 10.44 -12.11
CA ALA A 116 -4.02 11.59 -12.00
C ALA A 116 -3.49 12.66 -11.03
N LEU A 117 -2.88 12.24 -9.90
CA LEU A 117 -2.20 13.16 -9.00
C LEU A 117 -0.96 13.82 -9.62
N ASP A 118 -0.19 13.08 -10.41
CA ASP A 118 0.98 13.64 -11.11
C ASP A 118 0.54 14.68 -12.15
N ALA A 119 -0.53 14.41 -12.89
CA ALA A 119 -1.13 15.37 -13.83
C ALA A 119 -1.56 16.65 -13.11
N LEU A 120 -2.30 16.54 -11.99
CA LEU A 120 -2.68 17.68 -11.15
C LEU A 120 -1.45 18.49 -10.71
N ARG A 121 -0.39 17.80 -10.29
CA ARG A 121 0.85 18.45 -9.87
C ARG A 121 1.51 19.24 -11.01
N ARG A 122 1.58 18.65 -12.20
CA ARG A 122 2.18 19.31 -13.37
C ARG A 122 1.38 20.53 -13.82
N GLU A 123 0.06 20.46 -13.76
CA GLU A 123 -0.79 21.63 -14.03
C GLU A 123 -0.51 22.73 -13.01
N TRP A 124 -0.44 22.39 -11.73
CA TRP A 124 -0.13 23.37 -10.67
C TRP A 124 1.23 24.03 -10.87
N GLU A 125 2.28 23.24 -11.18
CA GLU A 125 3.63 23.77 -11.42
C GLU A 125 3.68 24.73 -12.62
N GLN A 126 2.85 24.47 -13.66
CA GLN A 126 2.71 25.38 -14.79
C GLN A 126 1.98 26.67 -14.39
N THR A 127 0.85 26.56 -13.69
CA THR A 127 0.11 27.73 -13.19
C THR A 127 0.97 28.61 -12.29
N ALA A 128 1.67 28.02 -11.32
CA ALA A 128 2.52 28.75 -10.38
C ALA A 128 3.69 29.48 -11.08
N ARG A 129 4.23 28.91 -12.17
CA ARG A 129 5.24 29.59 -13.00
C ARG A 129 4.65 30.78 -13.74
N SER A 130 3.50 30.60 -14.37
CA SER A 130 2.79 31.68 -15.10
C SER A 130 2.43 32.85 -14.20
N GLU A 131 1.99 32.60 -12.96
CA GLU A 131 1.72 33.68 -11.97
C GLU A 131 3.00 34.48 -11.59
N THR A 132 4.15 33.81 -11.56
CA THR A 132 5.43 34.45 -11.19
C THR A 132 6.00 35.30 -12.34
N GLU A 133 5.75 34.91 -13.59
CA GLU A 133 6.20 35.65 -14.78
C GLU A 133 5.33 36.87 -15.11
N ASP A 134 4.03 36.84 -14.81
CA ASP A 134 3.12 37.97 -15.04
C ASP A 134 3.34 39.14 -14.05
N SER A 135 3.91 38.86 -12.87
CA SER A 135 4.17 39.85 -11.82
C SER A 135 5.50 40.61 -11.95
N ARG A 136 6.21 40.51 -13.08
CA ARG A 136 7.58 41.05 -13.25
C ARG A 136 7.67 42.08 -14.37
#